data_AF-A0A373FQQ8-F1
#
_entry.id   AF-A0A373FQQ8-F1
#
_cell.length_a   1.000
_cell.length_b   1.000
_cell.length_c   1.000
_cell.angle_alpha   90.00
_cell.angle_beta   90.00
_cell.angle_gamma   90.00
#
_symmetry.space_group_name_H-M   'P 1'
#
loop_
_entity.id
_entity.type
_entity.pdbx_description
1 polymer ?
#
loop_
_entity_poly.entity_id
_entity_poly.type
_entity_poly.pdbx_seq_one_letter_code
_entity_poly.pdbx_strand_id
1 'polypeptide(L)'
;MGFPIMICTLRGQVVTSNAMGQHWLRQPSCLLAQPGRLPGPARRVLEQACGQGVPLPRAAAWQQPDGDLMIALPFVPVSAAAGDALALVAVQGLRWRHVVPDTLLQTLFGLTPAEIRLVHHLMQNDEPLTVIAGQMQLSLNTLRTQLKAIFQKTHTGRQSDLLRLMGQLGLVRSPAIASG
;
A
#
# COMPACT_ATOMS: atom_id res chain seq x y z
N MET A 1 -10.18 -1.57 -4.61
CA MET A 1 -9.02 -2.40 -5.02
C MET A 1 -8.22 -1.61 -6.03
N GLY A 2 -6.91 -1.48 -5.87
CA GLY A 2 -6.10 -0.81 -6.88
C GLY A 2 -4.66 -0.65 -6.42
N PHE A 3 -3.76 -0.69 -7.38
CA PHE A 3 -2.34 -0.38 -7.21
C PHE A 3 -2.03 0.94 -7.95
N PRO A 4 -0.94 1.64 -7.61
CA PRO A 4 -0.43 2.75 -8.42
C PRO A 4 -0.28 2.31 -9.87
N ILE A 5 -0.96 3.03 -10.77
CA ILE A 5 -0.79 2.90 -12.21
C ILE A 5 -0.48 4.28 -12.76
N MET A 6 0.57 4.36 -13.56
CA MET A 6 1.06 5.59 -14.17
C MET A 6 1.45 5.34 -15.62
N ILE A 7 1.36 6.37 -16.45
CA ILE A 7 1.99 6.42 -17.76
C ILE A 7 3.25 7.25 -17.59
N CYS A 8 4.40 6.69 -17.94
CA CYS A 8 5.70 7.32 -17.75
C CYS A 8 6.46 7.42 -19.08
N THR A 9 7.27 8.45 -19.22
CA THR A 9 8.28 8.54 -20.29
C THR A 9 9.50 7.68 -19.95
N LEU A 10 10.39 7.48 -20.94
CA LEU A 10 11.71 6.85 -20.75
C LEU A 10 12.52 7.44 -19.58
N ARG A 11 12.37 8.75 -19.31
CA ARG A 11 13.10 9.46 -18.25
C ARG A 11 12.45 9.35 -16.87
N GLY A 12 11.33 8.62 -16.76
CA GLY A 12 10.54 8.52 -15.54
C GLY A 12 9.64 9.72 -15.27
N GLN A 13 9.39 10.58 -16.26
CA GLN A 13 8.40 11.64 -16.11
C GLN A 13 7.00 11.03 -16.19
N VAL A 14 6.17 11.29 -15.19
CA VAL A 14 4.78 10.82 -15.18
C VAL A 14 3.92 11.75 -16.02
N VAL A 15 3.27 11.19 -17.04
CA VAL A 15 2.30 11.87 -17.91
C VAL A 15 0.92 11.88 -17.27
N THR A 16 0.47 10.73 -16.76
CA THR A 16 -0.80 10.60 -16.06
C THR A 16 -0.76 9.43 -15.07
N SER A 17 -1.69 9.40 -14.12
CA SER A 17 -1.80 8.34 -13.14
C SER A 17 -3.21 8.21 -12.57
N ASN A 18 -3.54 7.02 -12.06
CA ASN A 18 -4.74 6.85 -11.26
C ASN A 18 -4.60 7.52 -9.88
N ALA A 19 -5.70 7.60 -9.12
CA ALA A 19 -5.72 8.24 -7.79
C ALA A 19 -4.64 7.68 -6.84
N MET A 20 -4.36 6.38 -6.92
CA MET A 20 -3.33 5.73 -6.11
C MET A 20 -1.91 6.15 -6.53
N GLY A 21 -1.65 6.25 -7.83
CA GLY A 21 -0.40 6.78 -8.36
C GLY A 21 -0.18 8.22 -7.95
N GLN A 22 -1.21 9.06 -8.02
CA GLN A 22 -1.14 10.45 -7.52
C GLN A 22 -0.80 10.52 -6.03
N HIS A 23 -1.36 9.61 -5.22
CA HIS A 23 -1.03 9.52 -3.81
C HIS A 23 0.42 9.09 -3.59
N TRP A 24 0.88 8.07 -4.30
CA TRP A 24 2.26 7.60 -4.21
C TRP A 24 3.27 8.68 -4.60
N LEU A 25 3.01 9.42 -5.68
CA LEU A 25 3.90 10.49 -6.17
C LEU A 25 4.11 11.63 -5.16
N ARG A 26 3.21 11.79 -4.18
CA ARG A 26 3.38 12.76 -3.08
C ARG A 26 4.25 12.24 -1.94
N GLN A 27 4.57 10.94 -1.92
CA GLN A 27 5.38 10.34 -0.86
C GLN A 27 6.87 10.58 -1.12
N PRO A 28 7.66 10.95 -0.09
CA PRO A 28 9.11 11.20 -0.26
C PRO A 28 9.90 10.01 -0.78
N SER A 29 9.42 8.79 -0.54
CA SER A 29 10.03 7.53 -0.98
C SER A 29 9.74 7.19 -2.44
N CYS A 30 8.87 7.94 -3.13
CA CYS A 30 8.51 7.65 -4.50
C CYS A 30 9.65 7.99 -5.46
N LEU A 31 10.24 6.96 -6.06
CA LEU A 31 11.32 7.10 -7.04
C LEU A 31 10.92 7.84 -8.33
N LEU A 32 9.61 7.95 -8.61
CA LEU A 32 9.05 8.65 -9.77
C LEU A 32 8.62 10.09 -9.45
N ALA A 33 8.74 10.54 -8.20
CA ALA A 33 8.44 11.92 -7.81
C ALA A 33 9.51 12.93 -8.29
N GLN A 34 10.74 12.46 -8.57
CA GLN A 34 11.85 13.27 -9.07
C GLN A 34 12.38 12.70 -10.40
N PRO A 35 11.86 13.16 -11.56
CA PRO A 35 12.32 12.71 -12.87
C PRO A 35 13.84 12.90 -13.01
N GLY A 36 14.53 11.88 -13.54
CA GLY A 36 15.99 11.93 -13.74
C GLY A 36 16.85 11.43 -12.57
N ARG A 37 16.28 11.14 -11.39
CA ARG A 37 17.01 10.53 -10.26
C ARG A 37 16.70 9.04 -10.05
N LEU A 38 16.26 8.37 -11.12
CA LEU A 38 15.88 6.97 -11.07
C LEU A 38 17.07 6.06 -10.71
N PRO A 39 16.88 5.10 -9.79
CA PRO A 39 17.83 4.01 -9.60
C PRO A 39 18.13 3.29 -10.92
N GLY A 40 19.37 2.84 -11.10
CA GLY A 40 19.78 2.11 -12.31
C GLY A 40 18.86 0.94 -12.71
N PRO A 41 18.35 0.13 -11.75
CA PRO A 41 17.37 -0.91 -12.08
C PRO A 41 16.02 -0.37 -12.57
N ALA A 42 15.48 0.68 -11.94
CA ALA A 42 14.22 1.31 -12.36
C ALA A 42 14.33 1.91 -13.77
N ARG A 43 15.46 2.57 -14.05
CA ARG A 43 15.76 3.10 -15.39
C ARG A 43 15.81 1.99 -16.43
N ARG A 44 16.47 0.86 -16.15
CA ARG A 44 16.51 -0.30 -17.05
C ARG A 44 15.13 -0.86 -17.37
N VAL A 45 14.23 -0.88 -16.39
CA VAL A 45 12.84 -1.32 -16.59
C VAL A 45 12.11 -0.39 -17.56
N LEU A 46 12.26 0.93 -17.40
CA LEU A 46 11.68 1.89 -18.34
C LEU A 46 12.33 1.85 -19.73
N GLU A 47 13.66 1.69 -19.80
CA GLU A 47 14.39 1.52 -21.06
C GLU A 47 13.83 0.35 -21.87
N GLN A 48 13.66 -0.83 -21.25
CA GLN A 48 13.09 -2.00 -21.92
C GLN A 48 11.64 -1.79 -22.37
N ALA A 49 10.79 -1.17 -21.54
CA ALA A 49 9.40 -0.92 -21.86
C ALA A 49 9.21 0.15 -22.95
N CYS A 50 10.12 1.13 -23.01
CA CYS A 50 10.11 2.18 -24.03
C CYS A 50 10.87 1.78 -25.31
N GLY A 51 11.52 0.60 -25.35
CA GLY A 51 12.28 0.14 -26.51
C GLY A 51 13.71 0.69 -26.62
N GLN A 52 14.24 1.32 -25.57
CA GLN A 52 15.60 1.83 -25.57
C GLN A 52 16.61 0.69 -25.38
N GLY A 53 17.52 0.52 -26.34
CA GLY A 53 18.59 -0.49 -26.26
C GLY A 53 18.13 -1.94 -26.46
N VAL A 54 16.90 -2.15 -26.95
CA VAL A 54 16.34 -3.46 -27.29
C VAL A 54 15.73 -3.45 -28.69
N PRO A 55 15.67 -4.59 -29.40
CA PRO A 55 15.10 -4.64 -30.75
C PRO A 55 13.62 -4.28 -30.82
N LEU A 56 12.88 -4.62 -29.76
CA LEU A 56 11.45 -4.35 -29.62
C LEU A 56 11.13 -3.98 -28.16
N PRO A 57 10.24 -3.00 -27.93
CA PRO A 57 9.71 -2.70 -26.59
C PRO A 57 9.14 -3.96 -25.93
N ARG A 58 9.49 -4.21 -24.66
CA ARG A 58 9.02 -5.39 -23.91
C ARG A 58 8.72 -5.08 -22.46
N ALA A 59 7.86 -5.90 -21.86
CA ALA A 59 7.60 -5.83 -20.43
C ALA A 59 8.87 -6.09 -19.63
N ALA A 60 9.04 -5.35 -18.54
CA ALA A 60 10.14 -5.51 -17.60
C ALA A 60 9.65 -5.30 -16.17
N ALA A 61 10.29 -5.94 -15.21
CA ALA A 61 9.95 -5.79 -13.81
C ALA A 61 11.21 -5.67 -12.95
N TRP A 62 11.08 -4.97 -11.84
CA TRP A 62 12.13 -4.82 -10.84
C TRP A 62 11.53 -4.82 -9.44
N GLN A 63 12.09 -5.65 -8.57
CA GLN A 63 11.76 -5.68 -7.16
C GLN A 63 12.52 -4.57 -6.43
N GLN A 64 11.79 -3.63 -5.86
CA GLN A 64 12.30 -2.52 -5.08
C GLN A 64 12.89 -3.01 -3.75
N PRO A 65 13.83 -2.27 -3.13
CA PRO A 65 14.43 -2.65 -1.85
C PRO A 65 13.42 -2.81 -0.72
N ASP A 66 12.27 -2.16 -0.83
CA ASP A 66 11.20 -2.13 0.16
C ASP A 66 10.14 -3.23 -0.08
N GLY A 67 10.42 -4.17 -1.00
CA GLY A 67 9.61 -5.33 -1.30
C GLY A 67 8.53 -5.12 -2.35
N ASP A 68 8.29 -3.88 -2.80
CA ASP A 68 7.35 -3.61 -3.87
C ASP A 68 7.90 -4.06 -5.23
N LEU A 69 7.03 -4.43 -6.16
CA LEU A 69 7.35 -4.83 -7.52
C LEU A 69 6.93 -3.73 -8.49
N MET A 70 7.90 -3.09 -9.14
CA MET A 70 7.66 -2.18 -10.25
C MET A 70 7.62 -2.96 -11.56
N ILE A 71 6.53 -2.83 -12.31
CA ILE A 71 6.33 -3.46 -13.62
C ILE A 71 6.14 -2.33 -14.63
N ALA A 72 6.89 -2.35 -15.73
CA ALA A 72 6.67 -1.47 -16.87
C ALA A 72 6.30 -2.29 -18.11
N LEU A 73 5.24 -1.87 -18.79
CA LEU A 73 4.75 -2.45 -20.03
C LEU A 73 4.89 -1.42 -21.16
N PRO A 74 5.20 -1.85 -22.39
CA PRO A 74 5.13 -0.98 -23.56
C PRO A 74 3.75 -0.34 -23.67
N PHE A 75 3.70 0.96 -23.94
CA PHE A 75 2.45 1.70 -24.07
C PHE A 75 2.47 2.56 -25.32
N VAL A 76 1.53 2.31 -26.23
CA VAL A 76 1.33 3.10 -27.44
C VAL A 76 -0.01 3.83 -27.32
N PRO A 77 -0.02 5.18 -27.22
CA PRO A 77 -1.27 5.92 -27.12
C PRO A 77 -2.06 5.85 -28.44
N VAL A 78 -3.38 5.72 -28.34
CA VAL A 78 -4.30 5.63 -29.50
C VAL A 78 -4.23 6.86 -30.42
N SER A 79 -3.90 8.02 -29.85
CA SER A 79 -3.63 9.26 -30.57
C SER A 79 -2.21 9.75 -30.28
N ALA A 80 -1.21 8.98 -30.70
CA ALA A 80 0.19 9.39 -30.60
C ALA A 80 0.50 10.45 -31.66
N ALA A 81 0.63 11.72 -31.26
CA ALA A 81 1.52 12.60 -32.00
C ALA A 81 2.94 12.03 -31.82
N ALA A 82 3.67 11.83 -32.91
CA ALA A 82 5.05 11.33 -32.87
C ALA A 82 5.88 12.20 -31.90
N GLY A 83 6.42 11.61 -30.84
CA GLY A 83 7.17 12.38 -29.85
C GLY A 83 7.91 11.53 -28.82
N ASP A 84 7.18 10.87 -27.92
CA ASP A 84 7.82 10.22 -26.77
C ASP A 84 7.45 8.73 -26.65
N ALA A 85 8.46 7.89 -26.44
CA ALA A 85 8.26 6.50 -26.05
C ALA A 85 7.69 6.46 -24.62
N LEU A 86 6.54 5.81 -24.46
CA LEU A 86 5.80 5.73 -23.21
C LEU A 86 5.77 4.29 -22.69
N ALA A 87 5.69 4.18 -21.37
CA ALA A 87 5.48 2.93 -20.66
C ALA A 87 4.32 3.05 -19.68
N LEU A 88 3.50 2.01 -19.59
CA LEU A 88 2.55 1.84 -18.50
C LEU A 88 3.29 1.23 -17.32
N VAL A 89 3.39 1.96 -16.23
CA VAL A 89 4.03 1.52 -14.99
C VAL A 89 2.97 1.16 -13.96
N ALA A 90 3.07 -0.05 -13.42
CA ALA A 90 2.31 -0.51 -12.28
C ALA A 90 3.24 -0.82 -11.12
N VAL A 91 2.89 -0.42 -9.89
CA VAL A 91 3.66 -0.78 -8.69
C VAL A 91 2.80 -1.64 -7.78
N GLN A 92 3.21 -2.89 -7.61
CA GLN A 92 2.51 -3.86 -6.78
C GLN A 92 3.27 -4.03 -5.47
N GLY A 93 2.57 -4.36 -4.39
CA GLY A 93 3.21 -4.54 -3.09
C GLY A 93 2.19 -4.70 -1.99
N LEU A 94 2.61 -5.23 -0.84
CA LEU A 94 1.72 -5.41 0.32
C LEU A 94 1.13 -4.08 0.79
N ARG A 95 1.85 -2.96 0.64
CA ARG A 95 1.35 -1.62 0.97
C ARG A 95 0.27 -1.09 0.02
N TRP A 96 0.28 -1.58 -1.24
CA TRP A 96 -0.67 -1.21 -2.29
C TRP A 96 -1.86 -2.16 -2.35
N ARG A 97 -1.78 -3.29 -1.64
CA ARG A 97 -2.99 -3.99 -1.24
C ARG A 97 -3.72 -3.04 -0.32
N HIS A 98 -4.68 -2.31 -0.89
CA HIS A 98 -5.75 -1.76 -0.08
C HIS A 98 -6.25 -2.90 0.77
N VAL A 99 -6.11 -2.66 2.07
CA VAL A 99 -6.81 -3.29 3.16
C VAL A 99 -8.15 -3.82 2.66
N VAL A 100 -8.43 -5.08 2.94
CA VAL A 100 -9.80 -5.54 3.09
C VAL A 100 -10.02 -5.50 4.61
N PRO A 101 -10.39 -4.37 5.25
CA PRO A 101 -10.30 -4.29 6.71
C PRO A 101 -11.57 -4.76 7.41
N ASP A 102 -12.75 -4.38 6.92
CA ASP A 102 -13.96 -4.61 7.69
C ASP A 102 -14.61 -5.94 7.28
N THR A 103 -14.69 -6.19 5.98
CA THR A 103 -15.29 -7.42 5.44
C THR A 103 -14.42 -8.65 5.72
N LEU A 104 -13.10 -8.52 5.77
CA LEU A 104 -12.20 -9.62 6.13
C LEU A 104 -12.35 -9.99 7.61
N LEU A 105 -12.33 -9.00 8.51
CA LEU A 105 -12.49 -9.24 9.94
C LEU A 105 -13.89 -9.78 10.28
N GLN A 106 -14.92 -9.31 9.56
CA GLN A 106 -16.26 -9.92 9.59
C GLN A 106 -16.23 -11.37 9.13
N THR A 107 -15.59 -11.67 7.99
CA THR A 107 -15.62 -13.01 7.39
C THR A 107 -14.79 -14.02 8.18
N LEU A 108 -13.60 -13.64 8.64
CA LEU A 108 -12.66 -14.54 9.33
C LEU A 108 -13.03 -14.77 10.79
N PHE A 109 -13.51 -13.73 11.48
CA PHE A 109 -13.70 -13.76 12.94
C PHE A 109 -15.12 -13.42 13.38
N GLY A 110 -16.04 -13.07 12.47
CA GLY A 110 -17.38 -12.64 12.84
C GLY A 110 -17.39 -11.33 13.65
N LEU A 111 -16.41 -10.45 13.43
CA LEU A 111 -16.39 -9.16 14.13
C LEU A 111 -17.54 -8.26 13.65
N THR A 112 -18.21 -7.62 14.59
CA THR A 112 -19.25 -6.62 14.32
C THR A 112 -18.62 -5.29 13.89
N PRO A 113 -19.38 -4.38 13.26
CA PRO A 113 -18.88 -3.05 12.91
C PRO A 113 -18.35 -2.26 14.13
N ALA A 114 -18.91 -2.45 15.32
CA ALA A 114 -18.43 -1.80 16.54
C ALA A 114 -17.06 -2.34 16.98
N GLU A 115 -16.89 -3.66 16.93
CA GLU A 115 -15.63 -4.32 17.27
C GLU A 115 -14.52 -3.95 16.28
N ILE A 116 -14.84 -3.88 14.98
CA ILE A 116 -13.89 -3.46 13.95
C ILE A 116 -13.41 -2.03 14.18
N ARG A 117 -14.30 -1.10 14.56
CA ARG A 117 -13.90 0.27 14.91
C ARG A 117 -12.91 0.30 16.08
N LEU A 118 -13.12 -0.53 17.11
CA LEU A 118 -12.17 -0.65 18.21
C LEU A 118 -10.82 -1.23 17.74
N VAL A 119 -10.82 -2.28 16.90
CA VAL A 119 -9.58 -2.83 16.32
C VAL A 119 -8.81 -1.77 15.54
N HIS A 120 -9.49 -0.95 14.74
CA HIS A 120 -8.84 0.15 14.00
C HIS A 120 -8.17 1.17 14.91
N HIS A 121 -8.82 1.59 15.99
CA HIS A 121 -8.20 2.49 16.97
C HIS A 121 -6.95 1.87 17.61
N LEU A 122 -7.01 0.60 17.99
CA LEU A 122 -5.87 -0.12 18.56
C LEU A 122 -4.70 -0.27 17.59
N MET A 123 -4.98 -0.35 16.28
CA MET A 123 -3.95 -0.49 15.23
C MET A 123 -3.27 0.83 14.87
N GLN A 124 -3.92 1.96 15.08
CA GLN A 124 -3.42 3.26 14.62
C GLN A 124 -2.39 3.84 15.60
N ASN A 125 -2.61 3.72 16.91
CA ASN A 125 -1.76 4.31 17.93
C ASN A 125 -1.61 3.39 19.16
N ASP A 126 -0.48 3.49 19.87
CA ASP A 126 -0.28 2.84 21.17
C ASP A 126 -0.92 3.67 22.31
N GLU A 127 -2.20 4.04 22.11
CA GLU A 127 -2.95 4.86 23.04
C GLU A 127 -3.56 4.04 24.18
N PRO A 128 -3.61 4.59 25.41
CA PRO A 128 -4.28 3.93 26.51
C PRO A 128 -5.79 3.83 26.24
N LEU A 129 -6.41 2.72 26.67
CA LEU A 129 -7.84 2.43 26.46
C LEU A 129 -8.78 3.55 26.95
N THR A 130 -8.36 4.36 27.92
CA THR A 130 -9.11 5.54 28.39
C THR A 130 -9.25 6.61 27.33
N VAL A 131 -8.20 6.85 26.53
CA VAL A 131 -8.22 7.82 25.43
C VAL A 131 -9.11 7.29 24.30
N ILE A 132 -8.96 6.00 23.95
CA ILE A 132 -9.79 5.35 22.92
C ILE A 132 -11.28 5.37 23.32
N ALA A 133 -11.58 5.13 24.60
CA ALA A 133 -12.95 5.22 25.11
C ALA A 133 -13.54 6.62 24.90
N GLY A 134 -12.75 7.67 25.18
CA GLY A 134 -13.13 9.06 24.93
C GLY A 134 -13.36 9.35 23.44
N GLN A 135 -12.46 8.89 22.57
CA GLN A 135 -12.59 9.06 21.11
C GLN A 135 -13.84 8.36 20.56
N MET A 136 -14.15 7.17 21.06
CA MET A 136 -15.32 6.39 20.66
C MET A 136 -16.61 6.83 21.37
N GLN A 137 -16.55 7.80 22.29
CA GLN A 137 -17.67 8.25 23.12
C GLN A 137 -18.33 7.09 23.90
N LEU A 138 -17.53 6.15 24.38
CA LEU A 138 -17.96 4.98 25.15
C LEU A 138 -17.42 5.04 26.58
N SER A 139 -18.12 4.39 27.51
CA SER A 139 -17.55 4.15 28.83
C SER A 139 -16.36 3.18 28.73
N LEU A 140 -15.37 3.34 29.61
CA LEU A 140 -14.25 2.40 29.69
C LEU A 140 -14.72 0.96 29.95
N ASN A 141 -15.82 0.80 30.68
CA ASN A 141 -16.40 -0.52 30.95
C ASN A 141 -16.94 -1.15 29.66
N THR A 142 -17.70 -0.39 28.87
CA THR A 142 -18.21 -0.82 27.55
C THR A 142 -17.08 -1.17 26.60
N LEU A 143 -16.02 -0.36 26.57
CA LEU A 143 -14.84 -0.63 25.73
C LEU A 143 -14.14 -1.93 26.13
N ARG A 144 -13.98 -2.18 27.44
CA ARG A 144 -13.40 -3.43 27.96
C ARG A 144 -14.25 -4.65 27.62
N THR A 145 -15.58 -4.53 27.68
CA THR A 145 -16.48 -5.60 27.26
C THR A 145 -16.33 -5.90 25.77
N GLN A 146 -16.27 -4.88 24.91
CA GLN A 146 -16.01 -5.08 23.47
C GLN A 146 -14.65 -5.71 23.22
N LEU A 147 -13.61 -5.27 23.92
CA LEU A 147 -12.26 -5.83 23.79
C LEU A 147 -12.22 -7.31 24.18
N LYS A 148 -12.93 -7.70 25.24
CA LYS A 148 -13.06 -9.11 25.64
C LYS A 148 -13.77 -9.94 24.57
N ALA A 149 -14.81 -9.41 23.94
CA ALA A 149 -15.50 -10.10 22.85
C ALA A 149 -14.59 -10.28 21.63
N ILE A 150 -13.79 -9.25 21.29
CA ILE A 150 -12.78 -9.34 20.22
C ILE A 150 -11.76 -10.43 20.52
N PHE A 151 -11.23 -10.47 21.75
CA PHE A 151 -10.28 -11.51 22.18
C PHE A 151 -10.86 -12.92 22.05
N GLN A 152 -12.11 -13.12 22.44
CA GLN A 152 -12.80 -14.40 22.27
C GLN A 152 -12.95 -14.77 20.79
N LYS A 153 -13.40 -13.85 19.94
CA LYS A 153 -13.62 -14.10 18.51
C LYS A 153 -12.32 -14.32 17.73
N THR A 154 -11.25 -13.65 18.12
CA THR A 154 -9.93 -13.75 17.47
C THR A 154 -9.02 -14.80 18.10
N HIS A 155 -9.46 -15.47 19.17
CA HIS A 155 -8.65 -16.41 19.96
C HIS A 155 -7.34 -15.79 20.45
N THR A 156 -7.39 -14.54 20.90
CA THR A 156 -6.25 -13.81 21.46
C THR A 156 -6.45 -13.52 22.95
N GLY A 157 -5.36 -13.33 23.70
CA GLY A 157 -5.42 -13.09 25.15
C GLY A 157 -5.01 -11.68 25.58
N ARG A 158 -4.32 -10.93 24.71
CA ARG A 158 -3.79 -9.60 24.98
C ARG A 158 -3.88 -8.72 23.73
N GLN A 159 -3.88 -7.40 23.95
CA GLN A 159 -3.86 -6.42 22.87
C GLN A 159 -2.65 -6.62 21.94
N SER A 160 -1.47 -6.92 22.49
CA SER A 160 -0.26 -7.22 21.70
C SER A 160 -0.43 -8.44 20.77
N ASP A 161 -1.12 -9.48 21.24
CA ASP A 161 -1.36 -10.70 20.45
C ASP A 161 -2.33 -10.43 19.31
N LEU A 162 -3.36 -9.62 19.58
CA LEU A 162 -4.30 -9.13 18.57
C LEU A 162 -3.59 -8.30 17.50
N LEU A 163 -2.73 -7.34 17.89
CA LEU A 163 -1.98 -6.52 16.93
C LEU A 163 -1.01 -7.35 16.09
N ARG A 164 -0.38 -8.37 16.68
CA ARG A 164 0.46 -9.31 15.93
C ARG A 164 -0.35 -10.10 14.89
N LEU A 165 -1.53 -10.60 15.25
CA LEU A 165 -2.44 -11.26 14.32
C LEU A 165 -2.84 -10.31 13.17
N MET A 166 -3.18 -9.07 13.50
CA MET A 166 -3.49 -8.05 12.48
C MET A 166 -2.29 -7.77 11.56
N GLY A 167 -1.06 -7.78 12.09
CA GLY A 167 0.17 -7.70 11.29
C GLY A 167 0.36 -8.87 10.33
N GLN A 168 0.10 -10.10 10.79
CA GLN A 168 0.16 -11.30 9.94
C GLN A 168 -0.86 -11.29 8.80
N LEU A 169 -2.03 -10.68 9.03
CA LEU A 169 -3.06 -10.45 8.00
C LEU A 169 -2.73 -9.29 7.05
N GLY A 170 -1.60 -8.60 7.25
CA GLY A 170 -1.20 -7.43 6.46
C GLY A 170 -2.04 -6.19 6.75
N LEU A 171 -2.71 -6.13 7.90
CA LEU A 171 -3.59 -5.04 8.31
C LEU A 171 -2.84 -3.96 9.09
N VAL A 172 -1.80 -4.33 9.86
CA VAL A 172 -0.93 -3.37 10.56
C VAL A 172 0.19 -2.93 9.64
N ARG A 173 0.34 -1.62 9.45
CA ARG A 173 1.53 -1.04 8.84
C ARG A 173 2.70 -1.33 9.78
N SER A 174 3.64 -2.19 9.41
CA SER A 174 4.95 -2.14 10.05
C SER A 174 5.50 -0.73 9.85
N PRO A 175 5.87 0.02 10.91
CA PRO A 175 6.73 1.17 10.70
C PRO A 175 7.96 0.64 9.97
N ALA A 176 8.32 1.30 8.86
CA ALA A 176 9.56 1.02 8.16
C ALA A 176 10.66 0.88 9.21
N ILE A 177 11.32 -0.27 9.23
CA ILE A 177 12.45 -0.52 10.11
C ILE A 177 13.43 0.62 9.83
N ALA A 178 13.51 1.57 10.77
CA ALA A 178 14.59 2.52 10.82
C ALA A 178 15.83 1.69 11.13
N SER A 179 16.53 1.28 10.07
CA SER A 179 17.82 0.65 10.16
C SER A 179 18.79 1.69 10.72
N GLY A 180 19.13 1.53 12.01
CA GLY A 180 20.39 2.01 12.57
C GLY A 180 21.49 1.00 12.34
#